data_AF-A0A855X834-F1
#
_entry.id   AF-A0A855X834-F1
#
_cell.length_a   1.000
_cell.length_b   1.000
_cell.length_c   1.000
_cell.angle_alpha   90.00
_cell.angle_beta   90.00
_cell.angle_gamma   90.00
#
_symmetry.space_group_name_H-M   'P 1'
#
loop_
_entity.id
_entity.type
_entity.pdbx_description
1 polymer ?
#
loop_
_entity_poly.entity_id
_entity_poly.type
_entity_poly.pdbx_seq_one_letter_code
_entity_poly.pdbx_strand_id
1 'polypeptide(L)'
;MFKKTSVATLFVLVVILALVMGCSSDKTTETPTQESNPVQMVDVGAIVEAVAPPLFTTPAASPSVIDSAWNGGNHPLLGNVFGSRDPQTLYANINDFKRSHEILTSTMRVDQNGNVILGQYVDSHIAEIPSGQQMIHFTAVATALNGPTAIPAEAQAVIGTEVDVDYLVSVTVEEMPGSVIRIAMTLNDSVQTIFQWDEGTSGADDQTRLVYANLDPRDSSFTFKGVGYCQHPVSDQWPNGDRFCWAYNITADANANFSYRMSYFSNGTPGMTFLHSFLGGGNKDTEFALKYRIFSPADTAVCDSFMNREQVFGPNYSEGVGLITDYATYLADELMFPYSAVPQAMIANPWQ
;
A
#
# COMPACT_ATOMS: atom_id res chain seq x y z
N MET A 1 -5.94 -16.57 -15.02
CA MET A 1 -4.54 -16.66 -15.50
C MET A 1 -3.90 -15.30 -15.23
N PHE A 2 -3.53 -15.03 -13.99
CA PHE A 2 -2.99 -13.72 -13.59
C PHE A 2 -1.48 -13.73 -13.79
N LYS A 3 -1.02 -13.30 -14.98
CA LYS A 3 0.38 -12.96 -15.22
C LYS A 3 0.49 -11.44 -15.33
N LYS A 4 1.30 -10.90 -14.40
CA LYS A 4 1.96 -9.59 -14.38
C LYS A 4 1.06 -8.38 -14.11
N THR A 5 0.98 -8.06 -12.83
CA THR A 5 0.67 -6.75 -12.28
C THR A 5 1.64 -5.66 -12.79
N SER A 6 1.04 -4.53 -13.20
CA SER A 6 1.56 -3.15 -13.25
C SER A 6 3.09 -2.98 -13.31
N VAL A 7 3.67 -3.17 -14.49
CA VAL A 7 5.11 -2.96 -14.79
C VAL A 7 5.42 -1.50 -15.14
N ALA A 8 4.55 -0.53 -14.86
CA ALA A 8 4.84 0.89 -15.13
C ALA A 8 4.95 1.72 -13.85
N THR A 9 4.01 1.61 -12.91
CA THR A 9 4.05 2.41 -11.66
C THR A 9 4.88 1.75 -10.58
N LEU A 10 4.73 0.43 -10.36
CA LEU A 10 5.68 -0.37 -9.56
C LEU A 10 7.10 -0.23 -10.11
N PHE A 11 7.21 0.15 -11.37
CA PHE A 11 8.41 0.08 -12.14
C PHE A 11 9.14 1.43 -12.24
N VAL A 12 8.45 2.56 -12.35
CA VAL A 12 8.99 3.88 -11.97
C VAL A 12 9.51 3.83 -10.53
N LEU A 13 8.75 3.18 -9.64
CA LEU A 13 9.14 2.99 -8.24
C LEU A 13 10.25 1.92 -8.02
N VAL A 14 10.39 0.89 -8.87
CA VAL A 14 11.53 -0.06 -8.88
C VAL A 14 12.78 0.55 -9.50
N VAL A 15 12.62 1.47 -10.45
CA VAL A 15 13.72 2.25 -11.01
C VAL A 15 14.33 3.12 -9.93
N ILE A 16 13.50 3.75 -9.07
CA ILE A 16 13.94 4.45 -7.85
C ILE A 16 14.77 3.54 -6.91
N LEU A 17 14.46 2.25 -6.83
CA LEU A 17 15.19 1.26 -6.01
C LEU A 17 16.61 0.92 -6.51
N ALA A 18 16.90 1.06 -7.81
CA ALA A 18 18.25 0.86 -8.33
C ALA A 18 19.18 2.05 -8.02
N LEU A 19 18.64 3.16 -7.52
CA LEU A 19 19.30 4.48 -7.48
C LEU A 19 20.19 4.71 -6.27
N VAL A 20 20.05 3.97 -5.18
CA VAL A 20 20.79 4.27 -3.94
C VAL A 20 21.73 3.15 -3.48
N MET A 21 21.56 1.91 -3.94
CA MET A 21 22.56 0.86 -3.72
C MET A 21 23.85 1.05 -4.56
N GLY A 22 23.85 1.98 -5.53
CA GLY A 22 24.98 2.28 -6.40
C GLY A 22 25.99 3.32 -5.89
N CYS A 23 25.72 4.04 -4.79
CA CYS A 23 26.63 5.05 -4.25
C CYS A 23 27.26 4.62 -2.92
N SER A 24 27.91 3.45 -2.93
CA SER A 24 28.91 3.10 -1.91
C SER A 24 30.27 2.94 -2.58
N SER A 25 30.88 4.07 -2.94
CA SER A 25 32.31 4.37 -2.80
C SER A 25 32.77 5.34 -3.90
N ASP A 26 32.75 6.63 -3.61
CA ASP A 26 33.83 7.50 -4.09
C ASP A 26 34.04 8.65 -3.09
N LYS A 27 35.20 8.60 -2.43
CA LYS A 27 35.71 9.70 -1.61
C LYS A 27 36.31 10.74 -2.57
N THR A 28 35.59 11.82 -2.80
CA THR A 28 36.22 13.10 -3.17
C THR A 28 35.92 14.12 -2.09
N THR A 29 37.00 14.55 -1.46
CA THR A 29 37.07 15.42 -0.30
C THR A 29 36.59 16.83 -0.67
N GLU A 30 35.35 17.16 -0.33
CA GLU A 30 34.93 18.55 -0.14
C GLU A 30 34.49 18.77 1.31
N THR A 31 34.92 19.91 1.85
CA THR A 31 34.84 20.31 3.25
C THR A 31 33.41 20.28 3.78
N PRO A 32 33.11 19.63 4.93
CA PRO A 32 31.76 19.57 5.45
C PRO A 32 31.40 20.90 6.12
N THR A 33 30.66 21.76 5.42
CA THR A 33 29.93 22.86 6.06
C THR A 33 28.62 22.33 6.61
N GLN A 34 28.56 22.27 7.95
CA GLN A 34 27.40 22.11 8.83
C GLN A 34 26.48 20.90 8.56
N GLU A 35 26.57 19.93 9.48
CA GLU A 35 25.56 18.89 9.71
C GLU A 35 24.17 19.54 9.85
N SER A 36 23.39 19.50 8.77
CA SER A 36 21.94 19.48 8.85
C SER A 36 21.58 18.06 9.25
N ASN A 37 20.95 17.89 10.42
CA ASN A 37 20.42 16.59 10.77
C ASN A 37 19.28 16.30 9.78
N PRO A 38 19.34 15.20 9.01
CA PRO A 38 18.18 14.77 8.28
C PRO A 38 17.05 14.57 9.29
N VAL A 39 15.85 14.96 8.88
CA VAL A 39 14.63 14.65 9.62
C VAL A 39 14.62 13.17 9.97
N GLN A 40 14.38 12.81 11.24
CA GLN A 40 14.01 11.42 11.58
C GLN A 40 12.55 11.20 11.19
N MET A 41 12.34 11.10 9.87
CA MET A 41 11.10 10.57 9.35
C MET A 41 11.00 9.13 9.83
N VAL A 42 9.81 8.72 10.21
CA VAL A 42 9.63 7.37 10.70
C VAL A 42 9.51 6.42 9.52
N ASP A 43 10.21 5.30 9.62
CA ASP A 43 10.08 4.20 8.67
C ASP A 43 8.77 3.46 8.94
N VAL A 44 7.71 3.89 8.25
CA VAL A 44 6.38 3.26 8.30
C VAL A 44 6.48 1.78 7.97
N GLY A 45 7.35 1.40 7.04
CA GLY A 45 7.55 0.01 6.65
C GLY A 45 8.06 -0.82 7.82
N ALA A 46 9.09 -0.34 8.51
CA ALA A 46 9.63 -1.00 9.70
C ALA A 46 8.58 -1.12 10.82
N ILE A 47 7.76 -0.09 11.04
CA ILE A 47 6.69 -0.12 12.06
C ILE A 47 5.64 -1.18 11.72
N VAL A 48 5.15 -1.20 10.48
CA VAL A 48 4.13 -2.19 10.08
C VAL A 48 4.73 -3.60 10.14
N GLU A 49 5.97 -3.79 9.69
CA GLU A 49 6.69 -5.07 9.77
C GLU A 49 6.93 -5.55 11.20
N ALA A 50 7.00 -4.64 12.17
CA ALA A 50 7.16 -4.97 13.58
C ALA A 50 5.88 -5.56 14.21
N VAL A 51 4.70 -5.43 13.59
CA VAL A 51 3.42 -5.93 14.15
C VAL A 51 2.65 -6.86 13.23
N ALA A 52 2.81 -6.73 11.91
CA ALA A 52 2.06 -7.51 10.92
C ALA A 52 2.78 -8.83 10.58
N PRO A 53 2.05 -9.92 10.28
CA PRO A 53 2.63 -11.18 9.85
C PRO A 53 3.60 -11.00 8.68
N PRO A 54 4.74 -11.73 8.65
CA PRO A 54 5.83 -11.51 7.69
C PRO A 54 5.40 -11.75 6.24
N LEU A 55 6.10 -11.20 5.23
CA LEU A 55 5.80 -11.44 3.82
C LEU A 55 5.55 -12.93 3.51
N PHE A 56 4.34 -13.26 3.05
CA PHE A 56 4.00 -14.63 2.68
C PHE A 56 4.67 -15.01 1.37
N THR A 57 5.39 -16.13 1.39
CA THR A 57 5.95 -16.77 0.19
C THR A 57 5.39 -18.18 0.08
N THR A 58 4.84 -18.51 -1.07
CA THR A 58 4.24 -19.83 -1.30
C THR A 58 5.30 -20.92 -1.12
N PRO A 59 5.11 -21.88 -0.20
CA PRO A 59 6.04 -22.98 -0.01
C PRO A 59 6.16 -23.86 -1.27
N ALA A 60 7.34 -24.44 -1.51
CA ALA A 60 7.59 -25.33 -2.65
C ALA A 60 6.79 -26.65 -2.59
N ALA A 61 6.33 -27.05 -1.40
CA ALA A 61 5.40 -28.15 -1.16
C ALA A 61 4.44 -27.73 -0.04
N SER A 62 3.13 -28.03 -0.15
CA SER A 62 2.17 -27.73 0.90
C SER A 62 2.44 -28.61 2.13
N PRO A 63 2.97 -28.07 3.25
CA PRO A 63 3.44 -28.90 4.34
C PRO A 63 2.43 -29.02 5.50
N SER A 64 1.18 -28.57 5.36
CA SER A 64 0.36 -28.26 6.55
C SER A 64 -0.96 -29.01 6.67
N VAL A 65 -1.43 -29.09 7.92
CA VAL A 65 -2.82 -29.41 8.34
C VAL A 65 -3.79 -28.26 8.06
N ILE A 66 -3.27 -27.06 7.77
CA ILE A 66 -4.05 -25.86 7.40
C ILE A 66 -4.77 -26.09 6.07
N ASP A 67 -6.00 -25.57 5.94
CA ASP A 67 -6.75 -25.60 4.68
C ASP A 67 -5.87 -25.09 3.52
N SER A 68 -5.72 -25.95 2.51
CA SER A 68 -4.94 -25.72 1.31
C SER A 68 -5.26 -24.43 0.57
N ALA A 69 -6.46 -23.85 0.76
CA ALA A 69 -6.81 -22.56 0.20
C ALA A 69 -5.96 -21.41 0.79
N TRP A 70 -5.54 -21.52 2.05
CA TRP A 70 -4.76 -20.47 2.72
C TRP A 70 -3.33 -20.37 2.22
N ASN A 71 -2.67 -21.51 2.03
CA ASN A 71 -1.23 -21.55 1.77
C ASN A 71 -0.81 -22.25 0.46
N GLY A 72 -1.73 -22.97 -0.18
CA GLY A 72 -1.48 -23.77 -1.37
C GLY A 72 -2.13 -23.23 -2.64
N GLY A 73 -1.85 -23.91 -3.75
CA GLY A 73 -2.38 -23.58 -5.06
C GLY A 73 -1.70 -22.37 -5.72
N ASN A 74 -2.26 -21.94 -6.86
CA ASN A 74 -1.71 -20.84 -7.65
C ASN A 74 -2.00 -19.45 -7.03
N HIS A 75 -3.00 -19.37 -6.14
CA HIS A 75 -3.49 -18.13 -5.52
C HIS A 75 -3.84 -18.36 -4.05
N PRO A 76 -2.83 -18.65 -3.19
CA PRO A 76 -3.07 -18.84 -1.76
C PRO A 76 -3.62 -17.56 -1.14
N LEU A 77 -4.64 -17.68 -0.28
CA LEU A 77 -5.28 -16.53 0.37
C LEU A 77 -4.28 -15.70 1.19
N LEU A 78 -3.29 -16.33 1.85
CA LEU A 78 -2.23 -15.61 2.55
C LEU A 78 -1.39 -14.74 1.61
N GLY A 79 -1.18 -15.18 0.37
CA GLY A 79 -0.50 -14.38 -0.66
C GLY A 79 -1.32 -13.17 -1.10
N ASN A 80 -2.65 -13.25 -1.06
CA ASN A 80 -3.54 -12.15 -1.42
C ASN A 80 -3.69 -11.10 -0.30
N VAL A 81 -3.26 -11.43 0.92
CA VAL A 81 -3.29 -10.55 2.10
C VAL A 81 -1.90 -10.02 2.42
N PHE A 82 -0.95 -10.92 2.66
CA PHE A 82 0.41 -10.64 3.12
C PHE A 82 1.47 -10.91 2.05
N GLY A 83 1.08 -11.04 0.78
CA GLY A 83 2.04 -11.09 -0.33
C GLY A 83 2.55 -9.72 -0.73
N SER A 84 3.35 -9.70 -1.80
CA SER A 84 3.93 -8.49 -2.40
C SER A 84 3.64 -8.37 -3.90
N ARG A 85 2.86 -9.30 -4.47
CA ARG A 85 2.66 -9.40 -5.93
C ARG A 85 1.53 -8.51 -6.44
N ASP A 86 0.43 -8.46 -5.68
CA ASP A 86 -0.79 -7.80 -6.13
C ASP A 86 -0.97 -6.48 -5.38
N PRO A 87 -1.50 -5.43 -6.02
CA PRO A 87 -1.47 -4.06 -5.49
C PRO A 87 -2.31 -3.87 -4.22
N GLN A 88 -3.25 -4.77 -3.93
CA GLN A 88 -4.03 -4.80 -2.70
C GLN A 88 -3.30 -5.47 -1.52
N THR A 89 -2.19 -6.17 -1.78
CA THR A 89 -1.48 -6.93 -0.75
C THR A 89 -0.69 -5.99 0.17
N LEU A 90 -0.57 -6.36 1.45
CA LEU A 90 0.09 -5.52 2.45
C LEU A 90 1.52 -5.15 2.04
N TYR A 91 2.34 -6.14 1.67
CA TYR A 91 3.75 -5.88 1.39
C TYR A 91 3.98 -5.22 0.04
N ALA A 92 3.04 -5.27 -0.91
CA ALA A 92 3.11 -4.40 -2.09
C ALA A 92 2.99 -2.92 -1.66
N ASN A 93 2.03 -2.61 -0.79
CA ASN A 93 1.82 -1.25 -0.29
C ASN A 93 2.97 -0.78 0.62
N ILE A 94 3.48 -1.62 1.53
CA ILE A 94 4.65 -1.28 2.37
C ILE A 94 5.87 -0.93 1.51
N ASN A 95 6.14 -1.72 0.47
CA ASN A 95 7.26 -1.45 -0.42
C ASN A 95 7.11 -0.12 -1.16
N ASP A 96 5.90 0.26 -1.56
CA ASP A 96 5.63 1.58 -2.15
C ASP A 96 5.88 2.71 -1.13
N PHE A 97 5.53 2.51 0.15
CA PHE A 97 5.79 3.50 1.22
C PHE A 97 7.27 3.69 1.55
N LYS A 98 8.04 2.60 1.60
CA LYS A 98 9.49 2.67 1.80
C LYS A 98 10.15 3.58 0.75
N ARG A 99 9.64 3.55 -0.48
CA ARG A 99 10.13 4.41 -1.57
C ARG A 99 9.68 5.87 -1.41
N SER A 100 8.44 6.09 -0.98
CA SER A 100 7.95 7.45 -0.69
C SER A 100 8.75 8.11 0.43
N HIS A 101 9.13 7.35 1.45
CA HIS A 101 10.03 7.81 2.51
C HIS A 101 11.39 8.30 1.96
N GLU A 102 11.99 7.58 1.01
CA GLU A 102 13.25 7.99 0.36
C GLU A 102 13.09 9.32 -0.41
N ILE A 103 11.97 9.51 -1.13
CA ILE A 103 11.68 10.77 -1.84
C ILE A 103 11.51 11.93 -0.85
N LEU A 104 10.76 11.71 0.23
CA LEU A 104 10.50 12.73 1.25
C LEU A 104 11.80 13.17 1.95
N THR A 105 12.64 12.20 2.36
CA THR A 105 13.94 12.48 3.01
C THR A 105 14.95 13.14 2.08
N SER A 106 14.79 12.99 0.75
CA SER A 106 15.64 13.65 -0.26
C SER A 106 15.21 15.08 -0.60
N THR A 107 13.92 15.41 -0.42
CA THR A 107 13.32 16.70 -0.80
C THR A 107 13.12 17.67 0.36
N MET A 108 13.16 17.18 1.60
CA MET A 108 12.94 17.99 2.80
C MET A 108 14.04 17.74 3.84
N ARG A 109 14.50 18.83 4.47
CA ARG A 109 15.49 18.80 5.56
C ARG A 109 15.04 19.70 6.70
N VAL A 110 15.54 19.45 7.91
CA VAL A 110 15.36 20.36 9.05
C VAL A 110 16.70 20.97 9.41
N ASP A 111 16.72 22.29 9.56
CA ASP A 111 17.93 22.99 9.99
C ASP A 111 18.18 22.82 11.51
N GLN A 112 19.31 23.35 11.96
CA GLN A 112 19.74 23.29 13.37
C GLN A 112 18.76 23.98 14.34
N ASN A 113 17.86 24.83 13.82
CA ASN A 113 16.88 25.61 14.58
C ASN A 113 15.48 24.99 14.52
N GLY A 114 15.30 23.83 13.86
CA GLY A 114 14.00 23.19 13.69
C GLY A 114 13.19 23.72 12.50
N ASN A 115 13.76 24.56 11.63
CA ASN A 115 13.05 25.06 10.46
C ASN A 115 13.10 24.02 9.33
N VAL A 116 11.96 23.76 8.70
CA VAL A 116 11.88 22.91 7.51
C VAL A 116 12.39 23.67 6.29
N ILE A 117 13.42 23.13 5.66
CA ILE A 117 13.97 23.57 4.38
C ILE A 117 13.34 22.71 3.28
N LEU A 118 12.60 23.36 2.38
CA LEU A 118 12.01 22.74 1.21
C LEU A 118 13.01 22.81 0.04
N GLY A 119 13.19 21.69 -0.64
CA GLY A 119 14.09 21.57 -1.77
C GLY A 119 13.39 21.18 -3.06
N GLN A 120 14.17 21.26 -4.12
CA GLN A 120 13.92 20.54 -5.36
C GLN A 120 14.98 19.45 -5.47
N TYR A 121 14.53 18.22 -5.72
CA TYR A 121 15.39 17.10 -6.04
C TYR A 121 15.24 16.79 -7.54
N VAL A 122 16.35 16.73 -8.26
CA VAL A 122 16.39 16.39 -9.69
C VAL A 122 17.39 15.28 -9.85
N ASP A 123 17.00 14.25 -10.58
CA ASP A 123 17.84 13.08 -10.78
C ASP A 123 17.50 12.36 -12.09
N SER A 124 18.45 11.55 -12.59
CA SER A 124 18.39 10.96 -13.94
C SER A 124 19.10 9.62 -13.98
N HIS A 125 18.40 8.57 -14.40
CA HIS A 125 18.92 7.20 -14.31
C HIS A 125 18.43 6.25 -15.38
N ILE A 126 19.24 5.24 -15.67
CA ILE A 126 18.83 4.16 -16.58
C ILE A 126 17.86 3.25 -15.85
N ALA A 127 16.61 3.32 -16.31
CA ALA A 127 15.56 2.40 -16.00
C ALA A 127 15.54 1.29 -17.05
N GLU A 128 15.26 0.05 -16.68
CA GLU A 128 14.53 -0.79 -17.64
C GLU A 128 13.17 -0.11 -17.87
N ILE A 129 12.48 -0.27 -19.01
CA ILE A 129 11.06 0.02 -19.31
C ILE A 129 10.49 -1.11 -20.18
N PRO A 130 9.16 -1.27 -20.31
CA PRO A 130 8.60 -2.32 -21.18
C PRO A 130 9.16 -2.32 -22.61
N SER A 131 9.66 -1.18 -23.10
CA SER A 131 10.32 -1.02 -24.40
C SER A 131 11.86 -1.16 -24.39
N GLY A 132 12.50 -1.52 -23.27
CA GLY A 132 13.95 -1.68 -23.13
C GLY A 132 14.55 -0.75 -22.07
N GLN A 133 15.88 -0.65 -21.97
CA GLN A 133 16.48 0.31 -21.04
C GLN A 133 16.40 1.74 -21.58
N GLN A 134 15.93 2.69 -20.77
CA GLN A 134 15.82 4.10 -21.08
C GLN A 134 16.28 4.96 -19.89
N MET A 135 16.92 6.10 -20.17
CA MET A 135 17.18 7.11 -19.14
C MET A 135 15.86 7.78 -18.74
N ILE A 136 15.53 7.76 -17.45
CA ILE A 136 14.37 8.42 -16.86
C ILE A 136 14.84 9.62 -16.05
N HIS A 137 14.20 10.76 -16.27
CA HIS A 137 14.44 12.00 -15.56
C HIS A 137 13.27 12.28 -14.63
N PHE A 138 13.57 12.55 -13.36
CA PHE A 138 12.55 12.89 -12.40
C PHE A 138 12.91 14.14 -11.61
N THR A 139 11.88 14.92 -11.33
CA THR A 139 11.96 16.12 -10.51
C THR A 139 10.92 16.02 -9.42
N ALA A 140 11.34 16.17 -8.17
CA ALA A 140 10.47 16.25 -7.01
C ALA A 140 10.58 17.65 -6.38
N VAL A 141 9.44 18.30 -6.17
CA VAL A 141 9.36 19.67 -5.62
C VAL A 141 8.52 19.65 -4.36
N ALA A 142 9.09 20.11 -3.24
CA ALA A 142 8.36 20.25 -1.98
C ALA A 142 7.72 21.64 -1.84
N THR A 143 6.46 21.68 -1.42
CA THR A 143 5.68 22.91 -1.18
C THR A 143 4.95 22.82 0.15
N ALA A 144 4.87 23.94 0.89
CA ALA A 144 4.06 24.01 2.10
C ALA A 144 2.56 24.14 1.78
N LEU A 145 1.72 23.52 2.61
CA LEU A 145 0.27 23.60 2.56
C LEU A 145 -0.25 24.51 3.69
N ASN A 146 -1.41 25.14 3.48
CA ASN A 146 -1.98 26.14 4.42
C ASN A 146 -3.32 25.71 5.02
N GLY A 147 -3.58 24.41 5.13
CA GLY A 147 -4.79 23.87 5.76
C GLY A 147 -5.04 22.41 5.39
N PRO A 148 -6.13 21.83 5.93
CA PRO A 148 -6.50 20.44 5.66
C PRO A 148 -6.69 20.18 4.17
N THR A 149 -6.23 19.02 3.71
CA THR A 149 -6.47 18.51 2.36
C THR A 149 -7.77 17.71 2.36
N ALA A 150 -8.72 18.11 1.49
CA ALA A 150 -9.97 17.39 1.33
C ALA A 150 -9.74 16.02 0.66
N ILE A 151 -10.40 14.99 1.18
CA ILE A 151 -10.35 13.66 0.58
C ILE A 151 -11.42 13.54 -0.52
N PRO A 152 -11.07 13.05 -1.72
CA PRO A 152 -12.02 12.77 -2.79
C PRO A 152 -13.16 11.86 -2.33
N ALA A 153 -14.39 12.13 -2.78
CA ALA A 153 -15.60 11.45 -2.31
C ALA A 153 -15.52 9.91 -2.44
N GLU A 154 -14.87 9.42 -3.50
CA GLU A 154 -14.65 8.01 -3.80
C GLU A 154 -13.81 7.28 -2.72
N ALA A 155 -13.00 8.02 -1.97
CA ALA A 155 -12.10 7.49 -0.94
C ALA A 155 -12.58 7.76 0.50
N GLN A 156 -13.60 8.61 0.68
CA GLN A 156 -14.00 9.09 2.02
C GLN A 156 -14.48 7.97 2.95
N ALA A 157 -15.13 6.93 2.40
CA ALA A 157 -15.61 5.79 3.19
C ALA A 157 -14.48 5.01 3.89
N VAL A 158 -13.24 5.14 3.40
CA VAL A 158 -12.08 4.40 3.91
C VAL A 158 -11.13 5.35 4.63
N ILE A 159 -10.71 6.42 3.96
CA ILE A 159 -9.68 7.33 4.46
C ILE A 159 -10.23 8.28 5.52
N GLY A 160 -11.41 8.89 5.26
CA GLY A 160 -11.98 9.99 6.03
C GLY A 160 -12.32 11.17 5.12
N THR A 161 -12.79 12.28 5.68
CA THR A 161 -13.22 13.45 4.89
C THR A 161 -12.10 14.43 4.57
N GLU A 162 -11.11 14.53 5.46
CA GLU A 162 -9.97 15.43 5.33
C GLU A 162 -8.75 14.80 6.00
N VAL A 163 -7.57 15.26 5.58
CA VAL A 163 -6.29 14.90 6.17
C VAL A 163 -5.50 16.19 6.41
N ASP A 164 -4.95 16.31 7.62
CA ASP A 164 -4.10 17.42 8.00
C ASP A 164 -2.64 17.06 7.66
N VAL A 165 -2.03 17.83 6.75
CA VAL A 165 -0.66 17.64 6.22
C VAL A 165 -0.03 19.00 5.97
N ASP A 166 1.26 19.11 6.30
CA ASP A 166 1.99 20.38 6.28
C ASP A 166 2.69 20.62 4.94
N TYR A 167 3.13 19.54 4.29
CA TYR A 167 3.97 19.59 3.11
C TYR A 167 3.43 18.67 2.03
N LEU A 168 3.59 19.07 0.76
CA LEU A 168 3.32 18.28 -0.43
C LEU A 168 4.57 18.22 -1.30
N VAL A 169 5.00 17.00 -1.61
CA VAL A 169 6.00 16.71 -2.62
C VAL A 169 5.31 16.29 -3.91
N SER A 170 5.60 17.03 -4.96
CA SER A 170 5.10 16.83 -6.31
C SER A 170 6.18 16.22 -7.17
N VAL A 171 5.97 15.00 -7.67
CA VAL A 171 6.95 14.32 -8.53
C VAL A 171 6.47 14.35 -9.98
N THR A 172 7.38 14.73 -10.86
CA THR A 172 7.22 14.70 -12.32
C THR A 172 8.24 13.74 -12.90
N VAL A 173 7.81 12.86 -13.80
CA VAL A 173 8.67 11.96 -14.56
C VAL A 173 8.53 12.32 -16.04
N GLU A 174 9.60 12.81 -16.66
CA GLU A 174 9.54 13.40 -18.01
C GLU A 174 9.10 12.39 -19.07
N GLU A 175 9.55 11.15 -18.95
CA GLU A 175 9.25 10.05 -19.86
C GLU A 175 7.85 9.47 -19.67
N MET A 176 7.14 9.89 -18.61
CA MET A 176 5.81 9.40 -18.26
C MET A 176 4.86 10.57 -17.97
N PRO A 177 4.55 11.41 -18.98
CA PRO A 177 3.78 12.64 -18.79
C PRO A 177 2.33 12.43 -18.32
N GLY A 178 1.82 11.20 -18.37
CA GLY A 178 0.51 10.80 -17.84
C GLY A 178 0.57 10.09 -16.47
N SER A 179 1.74 10.06 -15.82
CA SER A 179 1.88 9.54 -14.46
C SER A 179 2.18 10.67 -13.50
N VAL A 180 1.46 10.71 -12.39
CA VAL A 180 1.56 11.78 -11.40
C VAL A 180 1.66 11.15 -10.03
N ILE A 181 2.70 11.53 -9.29
CA ILE A 181 2.92 11.09 -7.91
C ILE A 181 2.90 12.33 -7.02
N ARG A 182 2.09 12.27 -5.96
CA ARG A 182 1.93 13.32 -4.96
C ARG A 182 2.05 12.70 -3.58
N ILE A 183 2.99 13.17 -2.78
CA ILE A 183 3.26 12.65 -1.45
C ILE A 183 3.20 13.81 -0.47
N ALA A 184 2.18 13.84 0.38
CA ALA A 184 2.06 14.82 1.43
C ALA A 184 2.42 14.24 2.80
N MET A 185 2.88 15.09 3.72
CA MET A 185 3.19 14.66 5.07
C MET A 185 3.02 15.75 6.12
N THR A 186 2.83 15.33 7.37
CA THR A 186 3.10 16.18 8.54
C THR A 186 4.52 15.93 9.03
N LEU A 187 5.17 16.99 9.52
CA LEU A 187 6.47 16.84 10.14
C LEU A 187 6.50 17.41 11.55
N ASN A 188 6.18 16.54 12.52
CA ASN A 188 6.24 16.85 13.93
C ASN A 188 6.61 15.62 14.78
N ASP A 189 7.00 15.85 16.03
CA ASP A 189 7.54 14.84 16.95
C ASP A 189 6.46 13.99 17.63
N SER A 190 5.18 14.22 17.33
CA SER A 190 4.05 13.59 18.02
C SER A 190 3.25 12.64 17.14
N VAL A 191 2.98 13.02 15.90
CA VAL A 191 2.22 12.25 14.93
C VAL A 191 2.74 12.59 13.53
N GLN A 192 3.27 11.58 12.85
CA GLN A 192 3.66 11.71 11.45
C GLN A 192 2.57 11.08 10.57
N THR A 193 2.06 11.89 9.65
CA THR A 193 1.11 11.47 8.63
C THR A 193 1.83 11.45 7.30
N ILE A 194 1.64 10.40 6.50
CA ILE A 194 2.02 10.34 5.10
C ILE A 194 0.75 10.07 4.30
N PHE A 195 0.49 10.90 3.30
CA PHE A 195 -0.68 10.81 2.46
C PHE A 195 -0.26 10.87 1.00
N GLN A 196 -0.38 9.76 0.29
CA GLN A 196 0.13 9.58 -1.05
C GLN A 196 -1.02 9.35 -2.03
N TRP A 197 -0.94 10.03 -3.15
CA TRP A 197 -1.80 9.78 -4.31
C TRP A 197 -0.91 9.52 -5.52
N ASP A 198 -1.25 8.45 -6.24
CA ASP A 198 -0.58 8.06 -7.47
C ASP A 198 -1.61 7.87 -8.57
N GLU A 199 -1.33 8.43 -9.73
CA GLU A 199 -1.98 8.12 -11.00
C GLU A 199 -0.92 7.62 -11.97
N GLY A 200 -1.25 6.59 -12.74
CA GLY A 200 -0.36 6.13 -13.79
C GLY A 200 -1.12 5.52 -14.95
N THR A 201 -0.61 5.74 -16.15
CA THR A 201 -1.09 5.09 -17.38
C THR A 201 -0.08 4.03 -17.77
N SER A 202 -0.40 2.75 -17.55
CA SER A 202 0.41 1.65 -18.08
C SER A 202 -0.21 1.16 -19.38
N GLY A 203 0.23 1.72 -20.51
CA GLY A 203 -0.41 1.43 -21.79
C GLY A 203 -1.81 2.03 -21.87
N ALA A 204 -2.85 1.20 -21.83
CA ALA A 204 -4.25 1.61 -21.91
C ALA A 204 -5.05 1.30 -20.62
N ASP A 205 -4.37 0.97 -19.53
CA ASP A 205 -4.97 0.77 -18.21
C ASP A 205 -5.09 2.11 -17.46
N ASP A 206 -6.26 2.38 -16.88
CA ASP A 206 -6.50 3.52 -16.00
C ASP A 206 -6.36 3.07 -14.54
N GLN A 207 -5.48 3.70 -13.77
CA GLN A 207 -5.31 3.37 -12.36
C GLN A 207 -5.04 4.60 -11.49
N THR A 208 -5.63 4.58 -10.30
CA THR A 208 -5.37 5.55 -9.24
C THR A 208 -5.24 4.83 -7.91
N ARG A 209 -4.38 5.34 -7.04
CA ARG A 209 -4.22 4.84 -5.68
C ARG A 209 -4.15 6.01 -4.72
N LEU A 210 -4.75 5.83 -3.57
CA LEU A 210 -4.68 6.79 -2.49
C LEU A 210 -4.39 6.04 -1.19
N VAL A 211 -3.32 6.43 -0.52
CA VAL A 211 -2.84 5.76 0.68
C VAL A 211 -2.55 6.76 1.79
N TYR A 212 -2.88 6.37 3.01
CA TYR A 212 -2.78 7.16 4.22
C TYR A 212 -2.09 6.33 5.30
N ALA A 213 -1.02 6.86 5.86
CA ALA A 213 -0.36 6.35 7.05
C ALA A 213 -0.40 7.45 8.12
N ASN A 214 -0.77 7.10 9.34
CA ASN A 214 -0.68 7.97 10.51
C ASN A 214 -0.07 7.16 11.63
N LEU A 215 0.99 7.69 12.24
CA LEU A 215 1.79 6.97 13.22
C LEU A 215 2.14 7.88 14.38
N ASP A 216 2.24 7.30 15.57
CA ASP A 216 2.83 7.94 16.74
C ASP A 216 4.23 7.34 17.00
N PRO A 217 5.33 8.10 16.82
CA PRO A 217 6.67 7.60 17.03
C PRO A 217 6.97 7.21 18.48
N ARG A 218 6.17 7.69 19.44
CA ARG A 218 6.43 7.53 20.88
C ARG A 218 6.02 6.14 21.37
N ASP A 219 4.98 5.57 20.78
CA ASP A 219 4.43 4.27 21.17
C ASP A 219 4.29 3.27 20.02
N SER A 220 4.70 3.69 18.80
CA SER A 220 4.63 2.90 17.57
C SER A 220 3.22 2.44 17.18
N SER A 221 2.18 3.07 17.72
CA SER A 221 0.82 2.88 17.22
C SER A 221 0.69 3.47 15.82
N PHE A 222 -0.15 2.84 14.99
CA PHE A 222 -0.39 3.34 13.65
C PHE A 222 -1.77 2.98 13.12
N THR A 223 -2.17 3.77 12.13
CA THR A 223 -3.27 3.50 11.21
C THR A 223 -2.74 3.60 9.78
N PHE A 224 -2.97 2.55 9.00
CA PHE A 224 -2.56 2.45 7.61
C PHE A 224 -3.74 2.05 6.74
N LYS A 225 -4.16 2.95 5.87
CA LYS A 225 -5.35 2.81 5.02
C LYS A 225 -4.98 3.03 3.58
N GLY A 226 -5.62 2.30 2.68
CA GLY A 226 -5.44 2.56 1.25
C GLY A 226 -6.66 2.18 0.45
N VAL A 227 -6.84 2.87 -0.67
CA VAL A 227 -7.83 2.58 -1.69
C VAL A 227 -7.17 2.62 -3.06
N GLY A 228 -7.66 1.78 -3.97
CA GLY A 228 -7.14 1.77 -5.32
C GLY A 228 -8.17 1.34 -6.34
N TYR A 229 -8.00 1.87 -7.55
CA TYR A 229 -8.80 1.61 -8.72
C TYR A 229 -7.88 1.25 -9.86
N CYS A 230 -8.23 0.21 -10.62
CA CYS A 230 -7.58 -0.18 -11.85
C CYS A 230 -8.65 -0.68 -12.83
N GLN A 231 -8.61 -0.19 -14.07
CA GLN A 231 -9.46 -0.66 -15.13
C GLN A 231 -8.61 -1.02 -16.35
N HIS A 232 -8.74 -2.27 -16.78
CA HIS A 232 -8.15 -2.77 -18.01
C HIS A 232 -9.06 -2.45 -19.20
N PRO A 233 -8.50 -2.08 -20.36
CA PRO A 233 -9.25 -1.89 -21.58
C PRO A 233 -9.74 -3.24 -22.10
N VAL A 234 -10.81 -3.20 -22.88
CA VAL A 234 -11.28 -4.38 -23.61
C VAL A 234 -10.19 -4.83 -24.59
N SER A 235 -9.72 -6.07 -24.44
CA SER A 235 -8.66 -6.67 -25.24
C SER A 235 -8.82 -8.19 -25.31
N ASP A 236 -8.05 -8.87 -26.16
CA ASP A 236 -8.04 -10.35 -26.21
C ASP A 236 -7.65 -10.98 -24.85
N GLN A 237 -6.84 -10.27 -24.07
CA GLN A 237 -6.45 -10.68 -22.71
C GLN A 237 -7.58 -10.39 -21.69
N TRP A 238 -8.29 -9.28 -21.86
CA TRP A 238 -9.36 -8.80 -20.99
C TRP A 238 -10.62 -8.55 -21.80
N PRO A 239 -11.31 -9.61 -22.28
CA PRO A 239 -12.41 -9.46 -23.24
C PRO A 239 -13.59 -8.67 -22.67
N ASN A 240 -13.61 -8.44 -21.36
CA ASN A 240 -14.70 -7.76 -20.65
C ASN A 240 -14.30 -6.41 -20.06
N GLY A 241 -13.05 -5.95 -20.25
CA GLY A 241 -12.54 -4.76 -19.57
C GLY A 241 -12.55 -4.94 -18.05
N ASP A 242 -11.67 -5.81 -17.56
CA ASP A 242 -11.61 -6.19 -16.15
C ASP A 242 -11.29 -4.98 -15.27
N ARG A 243 -12.01 -4.87 -14.17
CA ARG A 243 -11.87 -3.83 -13.17
C ARG A 243 -11.46 -4.46 -11.86
N PHE A 244 -10.47 -3.86 -11.25
CA PHE A 244 -9.90 -4.29 -9.99
C PHE A 244 -9.86 -3.08 -9.05
N CYS A 245 -10.58 -3.17 -7.94
CA CYS A 245 -10.67 -2.08 -6.96
C CYS A 245 -10.46 -2.64 -5.57
N TRP A 246 -9.81 -1.90 -4.68
CA TRP A 246 -9.55 -2.39 -3.33
C TRP A 246 -9.61 -1.28 -2.30
N ALA A 247 -9.87 -1.69 -1.07
CA ALA A 247 -9.79 -0.87 0.13
C ALA A 247 -9.19 -1.70 1.25
N TYR A 248 -8.26 -1.14 2.02
CA TYR A 248 -7.72 -1.77 3.21
C TYR A 248 -7.55 -0.79 4.35
N ASN A 249 -7.52 -1.34 5.56
CA ASN A 249 -7.16 -0.64 6.79
C ASN A 249 -6.46 -1.62 7.72
N ILE A 250 -5.31 -1.20 8.24
CA ILE A 250 -4.49 -1.93 9.18
C ILE A 250 -4.19 -0.98 10.32
N THR A 251 -4.48 -1.41 11.53
CA THR A 251 -4.19 -0.63 12.72
C THR A 251 -3.43 -1.48 13.69
N ALA A 252 -2.57 -0.84 14.49
CA ALA A 252 -2.03 -1.46 15.68
C ALA A 252 -2.05 -0.45 16.81
N ASP A 253 -2.55 -0.90 17.96
CA ASP A 253 -2.36 -0.18 19.21
C ASP A 253 -0.92 -0.38 19.69
N ALA A 254 -0.45 0.50 20.57
CA ALA A 254 0.89 0.44 21.14
C ALA A 254 1.24 -0.99 21.62
N ASN A 255 2.21 -1.63 20.94
CA ASN A 255 2.90 -2.87 21.34
C ASN A 255 2.04 -4.10 21.71
N ALA A 256 1.20 -4.64 20.80
CA ALA A 256 0.99 -6.12 20.78
C ALA A 256 0.20 -6.65 19.59
N ASN A 257 -0.93 -6.02 19.26
CA ASN A 257 -1.90 -6.62 18.35
C ASN A 257 -2.18 -5.73 17.14
N PHE A 258 -2.23 -6.34 15.97
CA PHE A 258 -2.73 -5.69 14.77
C PHE A 258 -4.20 -6.04 14.56
N SER A 259 -4.91 -5.15 13.88
CA SER A 259 -6.20 -5.40 13.25
C SER A 259 -6.05 -5.15 11.76
N TYR A 260 -6.65 -5.99 10.94
CA TYR A 260 -6.57 -5.96 9.50
C TYR A 260 -7.96 -6.13 8.92
N ARG A 261 -8.33 -5.24 8.00
CA ARG A 261 -9.49 -5.42 7.12
C ARG A 261 -9.13 -5.00 5.72
N MET A 262 -9.54 -5.80 4.75
CA MET A 262 -9.35 -5.49 3.34
C MET A 262 -10.49 -6.09 2.54
N SER A 263 -11.01 -5.33 1.59
CA SER A 263 -11.86 -5.87 0.54
C SER A 263 -11.30 -5.53 -0.82
N TYR A 264 -11.39 -6.45 -1.78
CA TYR A 264 -11.14 -6.14 -3.18
C TYR A 264 -12.29 -6.65 -4.06
N PHE A 265 -12.69 -5.80 -4.98
CA PHE A 265 -13.60 -6.09 -6.06
C PHE A 265 -12.83 -6.66 -7.25
N SER A 266 -13.41 -7.66 -7.91
CA SER A 266 -12.99 -8.07 -9.24
C SER A 266 -14.19 -8.45 -10.10
N ASN A 267 -14.09 -8.14 -11.40
CA ASN A 267 -14.92 -8.72 -12.46
C ASN A 267 -13.98 -9.29 -13.53
N GLY A 268 -14.04 -10.61 -13.74
CA GLY A 268 -13.27 -11.28 -14.78
C GLY A 268 -14.08 -12.28 -15.60
N THR A 269 -15.39 -12.36 -15.36
CA THR A 269 -16.30 -13.23 -16.10
C THR A 269 -17.56 -12.44 -16.45
N PRO A 270 -18.09 -12.54 -17.69
CA PRO A 270 -19.28 -11.79 -18.08
C PRO A 270 -20.44 -12.05 -17.12
N GLY A 271 -21.01 -10.98 -16.56
CA GLY A 271 -22.15 -11.06 -15.66
C GLY A 271 -21.85 -11.56 -14.24
N MET A 272 -20.58 -11.80 -13.88
CA MET A 272 -20.20 -12.16 -12.51
C MET A 272 -19.29 -11.10 -11.90
N THR A 273 -19.68 -10.63 -10.72
CA THR A 273 -18.90 -9.72 -9.90
C THR A 273 -18.62 -10.37 -8.56
N PHE A 274 -17.44 -10.09 -8.01
CA PHE A 274 -17.01 -10.62 -6.73
C PHE A 274 -16.49 -9.50 -5.85
N LEU A 275 -16.94 -9.48 -4.60
CA LEU A 275 -16.25 -8.77 -3.53
C LEU A 275 -15.59 -9.81 -2.63
N HIS A 276 -14.27 -9.77 -2.57
CA HIS A 276 -13.45 -10.58 -1.68
C HIS A 276 -13.18 -9.76 -0.43
N SER A 277 -13.38 -10.32 0.76
CA SER A 277 -13.18 -9.60 2.01
C SER A 277 -12.37 -10.44 2.98
N PHE A 278 -11.38 -9.80 3.58
CA PHE A 278 -10.47 -10.33 4.58
C PHE A 278 -10.61 -9.51 5.85
N LEU A 279 -10.76 -10.21 6.96
CA LEU A 279 -10.66 -9.64 8.30
C LEU A 279 -9.61 -10.43 9.08
N GLY A 280 -8.96 -9.78 10.03
CA GLY A 280 -8.02 -10.47 10.88
C GLY A 280 -7.42 -9.60 11.95
N GLY A 281 -6.70 -10.23 12.84
CA GLY A 281 -6.00 -9.55 13.91
C GLY A 281 -5.53 -10.48 14.99
N GLY A 282 -4.77 -9.92 15.92
CA GLY A 282 -4.04 -10.66 16.95
C GLY A 282 -2.57 -10.29 16.94
N ASN A 283 -1.72 -11.18 17.43
CA ASN A 283 -0.30 -10.95 17.58
C ASN A 283 0.48 -11.89 16.66
N LYS A 284 1.32 -11.35 15.76
CA LYS A 284 2.08 -12.16 14.79
C LYS A 284 3.09 -13.12 15.44
N ASP A 285 3.56 -12.81 16.65
CA ASP A 285 4.61 -13.54 17.37
C ASP A 285 4.04 -14.63 18.26
N THR A 286 2.74 -14.60 18.53
CA THR A 286 2.03 -15.68 19.22
C THR A 286 0.99 -16.30 18.32
N GLU A 287 -0.14 -15.62 18.12
CA GLU A 287 -1.27 -16.13 17.34
C GLU A 287 -2.15 -14.98 16.82
N PHE A 288 -2.66 -15.16 15.61
CA PHE A 288 -3.63 -14.26 14.99
C PHE A 288 -4.65 -15.06 14.20
N ALA A 289 -5.84 -14.49 13.99
CA ALA A 289 -6.86 -15.12 13.18
C ALA A 289 -7.09 -14.36 11.88
N LEU A 290 -7.46 -15.08 10.82
CA LEU A 290 -7.98 -14.52 9.59
C LEU A 290 -9.35 -15.12 9.27
N LYS A 291 -10.20 -14.28 8.70
CA LYS A 291 -11.48 -14.62 8.11
C LYS A 291 -11.48 -14.16 6.66
N TYR A 292 -11.95 -15.02 5.78
CA TYR A 292 -12.16 -14.73 4.37
C TYR A 292 -13.62 -15.01 3.99
N ARG A 293 -14.18 -14.09 3.19
CA ARG A 293 -15.53 -14.11 2.65
C ARG A 293 -15.52 -13.70 1.18
N ILE A 294 -16.49 -14.19 0.43
CA ILE A 294 -16.74 -13.74 -0.94
C ILE A 294 -18.24 -13.48 -1.15
N PHE A 295 -18.56 -12.38 -1.80
CA PHE A 295 -19.91 -11.99 -2.15
C PHE A 295 -20.03 -12.02 -3.67
N SER A 296 -20.99 -12.81 -4.18
CA SER A 296 -21.29 -12.89 -5.61
C SER A 296 -22.81 -12.93 -5.81
N PRO A 297 -23.41 -11.91 -6.45
CA PRO A 297 -22.79 -10.69 -6.99
C PRO A 297 -22.15 -9.82 -5.90
N ALA A 298 -21.20 -8.96 -6.26
CA ALA A 298 -20.36 -8.21 -5.31
C ALA A 298 -21.13 -7.34 -4.29
N ASP A 299 -22.34 -6.90 -4.63
CA ASP A 299 -23.20 -6.02 -3.84
C ASP A 299 -24.22 -6.77 -2.96
N THR A 300 -24.20 -8.11 -2.97
CA THR A 300 -25.09 -8.90 -2.10
C THR A 300 -24.68 -8.79 -0.64
N ALA A 301 -25.67 -8.89 0.27
CA ALA A 301 -25.42 -9.05 1.70
C ALA A 301 -25.18 -10.52 2.11
N VAL A 302 -25.42 -11.47 1.21
CA VAL A 302 -25.32 -12.91 1.50
C VAL A 302 -23.98 -13.44 1.01
N CYS A 303 -23.13 -13.84 1.95
CA CYS A 303 -21.85 -14.42 1.60
C CYS A 303 -22.00 -15.83 0.99
N ASP A 304 -21.15 -16.15 0.01
CA ASP A 304 -21.09 -17.47 -0.60
C ASP A 304 -20.53 -18.50 0.39
N SER A 305 -21.35 -19.52 0.70
CA SER A 305 -20.99 -20.58 1.64
C SER A 305 -19.77 -21.42 1.21
N PHE A 306 -19.48 -21.53 -0.09
CA PHE A 306 -18.40 -22.40 -0.58
C PHE A 306 -17.00 -21.86 -0.27
N MET A 307 -16.88 -20.55 -0.08
CA MET A 307 -15.60 -19.85 0.06
C MET A 307 -15.48 -19.07 1.37
N ASN A 308 -16.31 -19.43 2.36
CA ASN A 308 -16.17 -18.96 3.74
C ASN A 308 -15.05 -19.72 4.43
N ARG A 309 -14.00 -19.01 4.84
CA ARG A 309 -12.85 -19.59 5.52
C ARG A 309 -12.50 -18.78 6.76
N GLU A 310 -12.10 -19.48 7.81
CA GLU A 310 -11.60 -18.90 9.06
C GLU A 310 -10.48 -19.79 9.56
N GLN A 311 -9.41 -19.21 10.07
CA GLN A 311 -8.27 -19.97 10.56
C GLN A 311 -7.52 -19.14 11.61
N VAL A 312 -7.07 -19.81 12.67
CA VAL A 312 -6.07 -19.28 13.60
C VAL A 312 -4.69 -19.75 13.14
N PHE A 313 -3.76 -18.80 13.07
CA PHE A 313 -2.38 -19.01 12.68
C PHE A 313 -1.48 -18.73 13.87
N GLY A 314 -0.49 -19.59 14.06
CA GLY A 314 0.67 -19.34 14.90
C GLY A 314 1.73 -18.52 14.17
N PRO A 315 2.93 -18.37 14.76
CA PRO A 315 4.00 -17.57 14.18
C PRO A 315 4.45 -18.15 12.83
N ASN A 316 4.82 -17.27 11.90
CA ASN A 316 5.21 -17.64 10.53
C ASN A 316 4.17 -18.51 9.80
N TYR A 317 2.89 -18.26 10.01
CA TYR A 317 1.78 -18.99 9.37
C TYR A 317 1.71 -20.47 9.73
N SER A 318 2.26 -20.86 10.88
CA SER A 318 2.04 -22.19 11.45
C SER A 318 0.57 -22.37 11.88
N GLU A 319 0.16 -23.61 12.15
CA GLU A 319 -1.18 -23.86 12.68
C GLU A 319 -1.30 -23.28 14.09
N GLY A 320 -2.34 -22.49 14.33
CA GLY A 320 -2.66 -21.98 15.66
C GLY A 320 -3.31 -23.03 16.55
N VAL A 321 -3.23 -22.82 17.86
CA VAL A 321 -3.84 -23.61 18.92
C VAL A 321 -5.05 -22.93 19.56
N GLY A 322 -5.20 -21.61 19.38
CA GLY A 322 -6.30 -20.81 19.90
C GLY A 322 -7.65 -21.11 19.25
N LEU A 323 -8.73 -20.74 19.93
CA LEU A 323 -10.08 -20.88 19.39
C LEU A 323 -10.44 -19.65 18.56
N ILE A 324 -11.13 -19.85 17.42
CA ILE A 324 -11.53 -18.73 16.55
C ILE A 324 -12.39 -17.68 17.28
N THR A 325 -13.15 -18.11 18.30
CA THR A 325 -14.00 -17.25 19.13
C THR A 325 -13.21 -16.23 19.95
N ASP A 326 -11.94 -16.52 20.27
CA ASP A 326 -11.08 -15.64 21.04
C ASP A 326 -10.71 -14.37 20.25
N TYR A 327 -10.94 -14.39 18.92
CA TYR A 327 -10.66 -13.31 17.98
C TYR A 327 -11.93 -12.64 17.46
N ALA A 328 -13.09 -12.84 18.08
CA ALA A 328 -14.38 -12.35 17.59
C ALA A 328 -14.40 -10.83 17.30
N THR A 329 -13.67 -10.03 18.09
CA THR A 329 -13.55 -8.58 17.90
C THR A 329 -12.83 -8.19 16.61
N TYR A 330 -11.95 -9.04 16.09
CA TYR A 330 -11.24 -8.81 14.83
C TYR A 330 -11.98 -9.36 13.62
N LEU A 331 -12.85 -10.35 13.84
CA LEU A 331 -13.49 -11.12 12.77
C LEU A 331 -14.96 -10.77 12.56
N ALA A 332 -15.49 -9.73 13.21
CA ALA A 332 -16.90 -9.38 13.10
C ALA A 332 -17.26 -8.93 11.68
N ASP A 333 -18.31 -9.50 11.07
CA ASP A 333 -18.61 -9.30 9.64
C ASP A 333 -18.95 -7.83 9.32
N GLU A 334 -19.45 -7.07 10.29
CA GLU A 334 -19.70 -5.63 10.19
C GLU A 334 -18.44 -4.78 9.97
N LEU A 335 -17.24 -5.34 10.20
CA LEU A 335 -15.97 -4.67 9.97
C LEU A 335 -15.52 -4.72 8.50
N MET A 336 -16.14 -5.57 7.67
CA MET A 336 -15.78 -5.70 6.26
C MET A 336 -16.10 -4.41 5.51
N PHE A 337 -15.25 -4.03 4.56
CA PHE A 337 -15.59 -2.98 3.63
C PHE A 337 -16.68 -3.50 2.68
N PRO A 338 -17.89 -2.91 2.67
CA PRO A 338 -18.91 -3.29 1.70
C PRO A 338 -18.50 -2.84 0.30
N TYR A 339 -19.19 -3.36 -0.72
CA TYR A 339 -18.94 -2.97 -2.11
C TYR A 339 -18.97 -1.45 -2.33
N SER A 340 -19.89 -0.75 -1.66
CA SER A 340 -20.02 0.71 -1.73
C SER A 340 -18.86 1.49 -1.10
N ALA A 341 -18.02 0.85 -0.28
CA ALA A 341 -16.85 1.47 0.33
C ALA A 341 -15.57 1.30 -0.52
N VAL A 342 -15.58 0.37 -1.48
CA VAL A 342 -14.49 0.20 -2.44
C VAL A 342 -14.67 1.22 -3.58
N PRO A 343 -13.62 1.88 -4.07
CA PRO A 343 -13.75 2.90 -5.12
C PRO A 343 -14.28 2.28 -6.42
N GLN A 344 -15.40 2.80 -6.93
CA GLN A 344 -16.02 2.30 -8.15
C GLN A 344 -15.65 3.07 -9.42
N ALA A 345 -14.86 4.14 -9.26
CA ALA A 345 -14.35 5.01 -10.30
C ALA A 345 -12.92 5.45 -9.93
N MET A 346 -12.24 6.13 -10.86
CA MET A 346 -10.97 6.78 -10.59
C MET A 346 -11.09 7.78 -9.44
N ILE A 347 -10.05 7.82 -8.61
CA ILE A 347 -9.98 8.74 -7.48
C ILE A 347 -9.39 10.06 -7.99
N ALA A 348 -10.15 11.14 -7.84
CA ALA A 348 -9.68 12.47 -8.21
C ALA A 348 -8.41 12.86 -7.45
N ASN A 349 -7.53 13.65 -8.08
CA ASN A 349 -6.36 14.18 -7.40
C ASN A 349 -6.79 15.16 -6.29
N PRO A 350 -6.39 14.95 -5.02
CA PRO A 350 -6.73 15.86 -3.92
C PRO A 350 -6.16 17.28 -4.05
N TRP A 351 -5.19 17.50 -4.95
CA TRP A 351 -4.43 18.74 -5.11
C TRP A 351 -4.59 19.38 -6.51
N GLN A 352 -5.67 19.08 -7.23
CA GLN A 352 -6.01 19.70 -8.52
C GLN A 352 -6.96 20.90 -8.38
#